data_AF-A0A8S9MWN5-F1
#
_entry.id   AF-A0A8S9MWN5-F1
#
_cell.length_a   1.000
_cell.length_b   1.000
_cell.length_c   1.000
_cell.angle_alpha   90.00
_cell.angle_beta   90.00
_cell.angle_gamma   90.00
#
_symmetry.space_group_name_H-M   'P 1'
#
loop_
_entity.id
_entity.type
_entity.pdbx_description
1 polymer ?
#
loop_
_entity_poly.entity_id
_entity_poly.type
_entity_poly.pdbx_seq_one_letter_code
_entity_poly.pdbx_strand_id
1 'polypeptide(L)'
;MAPILKALPYLVKKVANYQLTQFCGLAPFTWHRIKDLYINERGGDCGPVTAKFLEMHAHGDPANMLSITDRDVDDFRKQFVLDIYKTIVLPAYYPPA
;
A
#
# COMPACT_ATOMS: atom_id res chain seq x y z
N MET A 1 10.24 10.02 10.36
CA MET A 1 9.00 10.55 9.72
C MET A 1 9.03 12.04 9.42
N ALA A 2 9.56 12.92 10.28
CA ALA A 2 9.50 14.37 10.09
C ALA A 2 9.91 14.89 8.68
N PRO A 3 10.96 14.36 8.00
CA PRO A 3 11.28 14.79 6.64
C PRO A 3 10.16 14.51 5.63
N ILE A 4 9.54 13.33 5.69
CA ILE A 4 8.44 12.91 4.81
C ILE A 4 7.23 13.82 5.03
N LEU A 5 6.86 14.06 6.28
CA LEU A 5 5.70 14.90 6.65
C LEU A 5 5.84 16.35 6.18
N LYS A 6 7.07 16.87 6.18
CA LYS A 6 7.37 18.20 5.66
C LYS A 6 7.35 18.24 4.13
N ALA A 7 7.77 17.17 3.45
CA ALA A 7 7.86 17.12 1.99
C ALA A 7 6.51 16.84 1.30
N LEU A 8 5.63 16.03 1.90
CA LEU A 8 4.33 15.64 1.32
C LEU A 8 3.46 16.81 0.85
N PRO A 9 3.26 17.91 1.63
CA PRO A 9 2.54 19.09 1.16
C PRO A 9 3.03 19.65 -0.18
N TYR A 10 4.35 19.69 -0.36
CA TYR A 10 4.97 20.21 -1.57
C TYR A 10 4.76 19.27 -2.75
N LEU A 11 4.83 17.96 -2.50
CA LEU A 11 4.53 16.94 -3.52
C LEU A 11 3.08 17.03 -3.96
N VAL A 12 2.13 17.09 -3.02
CA VAL A 12 0.70 17.23 -3.31
C VAL A 12 0.45 18.50 -4.13
N LYS A 13 1.00 19.65 -3.71
CA LYS A 13 0.88 20.90 -4.48
C LYS A 13 1.42 20.78 -5.91
N LYS A 14 2.49 20.02 -6.12
CA LYS A 14 3.14 19.85 -7.42
C LYS A 14 2.42 18.87 -8.33
N VAL A 15 1.89 17.78 -7.78
CA VAL A 15 1.36 16.64 -8.56
C VAL A 15 -0.17 16.58 -8.61
N ALA A 16 -0.84 17.11 -7.59
CA ALA A 16 -2.30 17.23 -7.60
C ALA A 16 -2.68 18.57 -8.21
N ASN A 17 -3.82 18.60 -8.92
CA ASN A 17 -4.43 19.85 -9.33
C ASN A 17 -4.99 20.55 -8.09
N TYR A 18 -4.12 21.23 -7.33
CA TYR A 18 -4.42 21.70 -5.98
C TYR A 18 -5.61 22.66 -5.96
N GLN A 19 -5.90 23.34 -7.08
CA GLN A 19 -7.08 24.19 -7.26
C GLN A 19 -8.41 23.42 -7.14
N LEU A 20 -8.40 22.12 -7.42
CA LEU A 20 -9.55 21.22 -7.31
C LEU A 20 -9.59 20.47 -5.97
N THR A 21 -8.61 20.70 -5.10
CA THR A 21 -8.52 20.01 -3.80
C THR A 21 -8.87 20.95 -2.66
N GLN A 22 -9.32 20.39 -1.53
CA GLN A 22 -9.45 21.13 -0.27
C GLN A 22 -8.09 21.45 0.38
N PHE A 23 -6.98 21.18 -0.32
CA PHE A 23 -5.64 21.29 0.22
C PHE A 23 -5.16 22.75 0.23
N CYS A 24 -5.29 23.40 1.38
CA CYS A 24 -4.87 24.78 1.57
C CYS A 24 -3.62 24.87 2.46
N GLY A 25 -2.44 24.96 1.85
CA GLY A 25 -1.21 25.38 2.53
C GLY A 25 -0.04 24.39 2.46
N LEU A 26 1.05 24.73 3.15
CA LEU A 26 2.29 23.94 3.21
C LEU A 26 2.61 23.45 4.62
N ALA A 27 1.59 23.45 5.50
CA ALA A 27 1.73 22.92 6.85
C ALA A 27 2.13 21.43 6.77
N PRO A 28 3.11 20.98 7.57
CA PRO A 28 3.50 19.57 7.59
C PRO A 28 2.33 18.65 7.93
N PHE A 29 2.30 17.48 7.33
CA PHE A 29 1.28 16.48 7.64
C PHE A 29 1.50 15.92 9.05
N THR A 30 0.44 15.42 9.66
CA THR A 30 0.53 14.60 10.86
C THR A 30 0.54 13.12 10.47
N TRP A 31 0.97 12.28 11.40
CA TRP A 31 0.88 10.84 11.24
C TRP A 31 0.57 10.23 12.60
N HIS A 32 -0.06 9.07 12.56
CA HIS A 32 -0.30 8.24 13.71
C HIS A 32 0.16 6.82 13.40
N ARG A 33 0.92 6.21 14.31
CA ARG A 33 1.25 4.79 14.23
C ARG A 33 0.05 3.98 14.70
N ILE A 34 -0.54 3.18 13.81
CA ILE A 34 -1.52 2.17 14.20
C ILE A 34 -0.80 1.17 15.11
N LYS A 35 -1.32 0.99 16.33
CA LYS A 35 -0.81 0.03 17.30
C LYS A 35 -1.25 -1.39 16.92
N ASP A 36 -0.49 -2.38 17.35
CA ASP A 36 -0.82 -3.81 17.22
C ASP A 36 -1.00 -4.29 15.78
N LEU A 37 -0.57 -3.47 14.82
CA LEU A 37 -0.49 -3.84 13.42
C LEU A 37 0.60 -4.89 13.23
N TYR A 38 0.36 -5.85 12.33
CA TYR A 38 1.36 -6.85 11.97
C TYR A 38 2.72 -6.18 11.67
N ILE A 39 3.76 -6.67 12.34
CA ILE A 39 5.14 -6.24 12.16
C ILE A 39 5.87 -7.34 11.41
N ASN A 40 6.33 -7.02 10.21
CA ASN A 40 7.15 -7.95 9.46
C ASN A 40 8.55 -8.06 10.08
N GLU A 41 8.85 -9.20 10.69
CA GLU A 41 10.17 -9.55 11.19
C GLU A 41 10.97 -10.43 10.20
N ARG A 42 10.33 -10.87 9.11
CA ARG A 42 10.92 -11.75 8.09
C ARG A 42 11.50 -10.95 6.92
N GLY A 43 12.65 -11.39 6.43
CA GLY A 43 13.28 -10.81 5.24
C GLY A 43 12.44 -11.04 3.98
N GLY A 44 12.27 -10.01 3.14
CA GLY A 44 11.61 -10.13 1.83
C GLY A 44 10.09 -10.02 1.82
N ASP A 45 9.44 -9.87 2.98
CA ASP A 45 7.98 -9.74 3.10
C ASP A 45 7.48 -8.29 3.10
N CYS A 46 8.37 -7.30 3.20
CA CYS A 46 7.98 -5.88 3.24
C CYS A 46 7.14 -5.44 2.03
N GLY A 47 7.47 -5.94 0.83
CA GLY A 47 6.72 -5.66 -0.40
C GLY A 47 5.28 -6.21 -0.36
N PRO A 48 5.10 -7.54 -0.23
CA PRO A 48 3.77 -8.15 -0.11
C PRO A 48 2.92 -7.53 1.00
N VAL A 49 3.49 -7.31 2.19
CA VAL A 49 2.78 -6.72 3.34
C VAL A 49 2.33 -5.29 3.02
N THR A 50 3.20 -4.47 2.41
CA THR A 50 2.85 -3.09 2.00
C THR A 50 1.71 -3.08 0.99
N ALA A 51 1.75 -3.94 -0.02
CA ALA A 51 0.69 -4.05 -1.02
C ALA A 51 -0.64 -4.45 -0.40
N LYS A 52 -0.63 -5.43 0.53
CA LYS A 52 -1.86 -5.88 1.19
C LYS A 52 -2.45 -4.82 2.11
N PHE A 53 -1.63 -4.09 2.87
CA PHE A 53 -2.11 -2.96 3.67
C PHE A 53 -2.74 -1.88 2.81
N LEU A 54 -2.17 -1.58 1.63
CA LEU A 54 -2.77 -0.60 0.71
C LEU A 54 -4.13 -1.08 0.19
N GLU A 55 -4.23 -2.36 -0.19
CA GLU A 55 -5.47 -2.99 -0.64
C GLU A 55 -6.57 -2.91 0.43
N MET A 56 -6.28 -3.34 1.66
CA MET A 56 -7.25 -3.35 2.76
C MET A 56 -7.68 -1.93 3.14
N HIS A 57 -6.76 -0.96 3.12
CA HIS A 57 -7.09 0.44 3.35
C HIS A 57 -8.03 1.00 2.27
N ALA A 58 -7.79 0.65 0.99
CA ALA A 58 -8.62 1.10 -0.13
C ALA A 58 -10.05 0.52 -0.08
N HIS A 59 -10.22 -0.68 0.47
CA HIS A 59 -11.52 -1.32 0.65
C HIS A 59 -12.27 -0.89 1.92
N GLY A 60 -11.69 -0.01 2.75
CA GLY A 60 -12.31 0.47 3.97
C GLY A 60 -12.31 -0.56 5.11
N ASP A 61 -11.39 -1.52 5.08
CA ASP A 61 -11.27 -2.59 6.09
C ASP A 61 -9.90 -2.57 6.82
N PRO A 62 -9.59 -1.50 7.57
CA PRO A 62 -8.33 -1.41 8.29
C PRO A 62 -8.29 -2.26 9.56
N ALA A 63 -9.43 -2.68 10.10
CA ALA A 63 -9.50 -3.45 11.35
C ALA A 63 -8.90 -4.85 11.20
N ASN A 64 -9.14 -5.49 10.05
CA ASN A 64 -8.60 -6.82 9.76
C ASN A 64 -7.09 -6.83 9.55
N MET A 65 -6.43 -5.67 9.43
CA MET A 65 -4.96 -5.61 9.33
C MET A 65 -4.29 -6.03 10.64
N LEU A 66 -4.98 -5.89 11.78
CA LEU A 66 -4.47 -6.24 13.11
C LEU A 66 -4.36 -7.75 13.34
N SER A 67 -5.14 -8.55 12.59
CA SER A 67 -5.19 -10.01 12.73
C SER A 67 -4.28 -10.76 11.76
N ILE A 68 -3.46 -10.05 10.97
CA ILE A 68 -2.56 -10.68 10.01
C ILE A 68 -1.47 -11.45 10.76
N THR A 69 -1.23 -12.68 10.30
CA THR A 69 -0.18 -13.57 10.76
C THR A 69 0.84 -13.84 9.65
N ASP A 70 1.99 -14.39 10.01
CA ASP A 70 3.00 -14.84 9.03
C ASP A 70 2.44 -15.84 8.01
N ARG A 71 1.49 -16.68 8.43
CA ARG A 71 0.82 -17.64 7.54
C ARG A 71 -0.03 -16.91 6.50
N ASP A 72 -0.74 -15.87 6.91
CA ASP A 72 -1.52 -15.05 5.98
C ASP A 72 -0.59 -14.37 4.97
N VAL A 73 0.58 -13.89 5.43
CA VAL A 73 1.60 -13.33 4.53
C VAL A 73 2.10 -14.36 3.50
N ASP A 74 2.33 -15.61 3.91
CA ASP A 74 2.69 -16.69 2.98
C ASP A 74 1.60 -16.92 1.93
N ASP A 75 0.33 -16.84 2.33
CA ASP A 75 -0.81 -16.99 1.43
C ASP A 75 -0.98 -15.77 0.51
N PHE A 76 -0.74 -14.54 1.00
CA PHE A 76 -0.71 -13.33 0.17
C PHE A 76 0.37 -13.44 -0.92
N ARG A 77 1.56 -13.93 -0.59
CA ARG A 77 2.64 -14.13 -1.56
C ARG A 77 2.24 -15.10 -2.67
N LYS A 78 1.63 -16.24 -2.32
CA LYS A 78 1.12 -17.21 -3.30
C LYS A 78 0.08 -16.56 -4.20
N GLN A 79 -0.86 -15.82 -3.62
CA GLN A 79 -1.92 -15.16 -4.36
C GLN A 79 -1.36 -14.11 -5.33
N PHE A 80 -0.45 -13.24 -4.89
CA PHE A 80 0.19 -12.25 -5.75
C PHE A 80 0.94 -12.88 -6.92
N VAL A 81 1.64 -14.01 -6.71
CA VAL A 81 2.30 -14.73 -7.80
C VAL A 81 1.27 -15.26 -8.81
N LEU A 82 0.18 -15.86 -8.33
CA LEU A 82 -0.89 -16.36 -9.20
C LEU A 82 -1.56 -15.23 -9.99
N ASP A 83 -1.78 -14.08 -9.36
CA ASP A 83 -2.39 -12.92 -10.00
C ASP A 83 -1.47 -12.32 -11.07
N ILE A 84 -0.18 -12.16 -10.77
CA ILE A 84 0.83 -11.72 -11.76
C ILE A 84 0.89 -12.71 -12.92
N TYR A 85 0.89 -14.01 -12.63
CA TYR A 85 0.92 -15.03 -13.67
C TYR A 85 -0.29 -14.93 -14.59
N LYS A 86 -1.50 -14.77 -14.03
CA LYS A 86 -2.75 -14.67 -14.81
C LYS A 86 -2.88 -13.37 -15.58
N THR A 87 -2.41 -12.25 -15.02
CA THR A 87 -2.65 -10.91 -15.58
C THR A 87 -1.55 -10.42 -16.51
N ILE A 88 -0.32 -10.91 -16.34
CA ILE A 88 0.85 -10.44 -17.09
C ILE A 88 1.46 -11.58 -17.89
N VAL A 89 1.77 -12.71 -17.24
CA VAL A 89 2.53 -13.79 -17.88
C VAL A 89 1.70 -14.51 -18.92
N LEU A 90 0.52 -15.03 -18.56
CA LEU A 90 -0.34 -15.76 -19.48
C LEU A 90 -0.72 -14.93 -20.72
N PRO A 91 -1.18 -13.67 -20.61
CA PRO A 91 -1.49 -12.85 -21.78
C PRO A 91 -0.28 -12.54 -22.66
N ALA A 92 0.94 -12.53 -22.12
CA ALA A 92 2.14 -12.32 -22.90
C ALA A 92 2.49 -13.50 -23.81
N TYR A 93 2.15 -14.74 -23.41
CA TYR A 93 2.38 -15.95 -24.21
C TYR A 93 1.15 -16.42 -24.98
N TYR A 94 -0.04 -16.10 -24.49
CA TYR A 94 -1.34 -16.47 -25.05
C TYR A 94 -2.22 -15.21 -25.10
N PRO A 95 -1.94 -14.27 -26.03
CA PRO A 95 -2.73 -13.06 -26.14
C PRO A 95 -4.19 -13.42 -26.44
N PRO A 96 -5.16 -12.69 -25.84
CA PRO A 96 -6.57 -12.90 -26.16
C PRO A 96 -6.78 -12.68 -27.67
N ALA A 97 -7.58 -13.56 -28.27
CA ALA A 97 -7.93 -13.54 -29.69
C ALA A 97 -8.57 -12.22 -30.13
#